data_AF-A0AAU2TFA9-F1
#
_entry.id   AF-A0AAU2TFA9-F1
#
_cell.length_a   1.000
_cell.length_b   1.000
_cell.length_c   1.000
_cell.angle_alpha   90.00
_cell.angle_beta   90.00
_cell.angle_gamma   90.00
#
_symmetry.space_group_name_H-M   'P 1'
#
loop_
_entity.id
_entity.type
_entity.pdbx_description
1 polymer ?
#
loop_
_entity_poly.entity_id
_entity_poly.type
_entity_poly.pdbx_seq_one_letter_code
_entity_poly.pdbx_strand_id
1 'polypeptide(L)'
;MTDMNIEQAVAEIRNVEELPGLPMAWRWSPMPRFMFSLALDADGGWGYQMNSPDVHDDGLTRAVLEFARQRRLGRGPDARPLTIATDFSYGTYRFDSVAAASPPVHGYLHGRNEALNEVPSGTVPGW
;
A
#
# COMPACT_ATOMS: atom_id res chain seq x y z
N MET A 1 -0.59 22.52 -5.38
CA MET A 1 -0.21 21.35 -4.57
C MET A 1 1.30 21.35 -4.55
N THR A 2 1.91 21.60 -3.39
CA THR A 2 3.36 21.45 -3.23
C THR A 2 3.68 19.99 -3.55
N ASP A 3 4.63 19.74 -4.46
CA ASP A 3 5.08 18.37 -4.76
C ASP A 3 5.52 17.73 -3.43
N MET A 4 4.67 16.84 -2.90
CA MET A 4 5.00 16.11 -1.69
C MET A 4 6.02 15.05 -2.05
N ASN A 5 7.19 15.09 -1.41
CA ASN A 5 8.14 14.00 -1.48
C ASN A 5 7.66 12.87 -0.55
N ILE A 6 7.04 11.83 -1.14
CA ILE A 6 6.47 10.72 -0.39
C ILE A 6 7.55 9.98 0.42
N GLU A 7 8.76 9.81 -0.12
CA GLU A 7 9.85 9.14 0.58
C GLU A 7 10.25 9.88 1.85
N GLN A 8 10.29 11.22 1.79
CA GLN A 8 10.55 12.05 2.96
C GLN A 8 9.45 11.85 4.03
N ALA A 9 8.18 11.85 3.62
CA ALA A 9 7.06 11.61 4.56
C ALA A 9 7.12 10.22 5.19
N VAL A 10 7.59 9.21 4.44
CA VAL A 10 7.80 7.86 4.95
C VAL A 10 8.95 7.81 5.96
N ALA A 11 10.04 8.53 5.71
CA ALA A 11 11.20 8.59 6.61
C ALA A 11 10.85 9.18 8.00
N GLU A 12 9.79 9.98 8.10
CA GLU A 12 9.30 10.53 9.37
C GLU A 12 8.45 9.52 10.18
N ILE A 13 8.10 8.36 9.60
CA ILE A 13 7.33 7.33 10.29
C ILE A 13 8.21 6.62 11.32
N ARG A 14 7.73 6.57 12.56
CA ARG A 14 8.43 5.86 13.65
C ARG A 14 8.57 4.36 13.36
N ASN A 15 9.77 3.83 13.55
CA ASN A 15 10.11 2.42 13.36
C ASN A 15 9.83 1.92 11.94
N VAL A 16 9.99 2.79 10.95
CA VAL A 16 9.93 2.41 9.54
C VAL A 16 11.21 1.67 9.15
N GLU A 17 11.03 0.60 8.39
CA GLU A 17 12.10 -0.22 7.82
C GLU A 17 11.84 -0.41 6.33
N GLU A 18 12.89 -0.60 5.53
CA GLU A 18 12.72 -1.06 4.14
C GLU A 18 12.08 -2.45 4.11
N LEU A 19 11.20 -2.69 3.15
CA LEU A 19 10.60 -4.01 2.92
C LEU A 19 11.55 -4.85 2.04
N PRO A 20 12.20 -5.90 2.56
CA PRO A 20 13.21 -6.63 1.80
C PRO A 20 12.64 -7.26 0.52
N GLY A 21 13.36 -7.09 -0.58
CA GLY A 21 12.99 -7.69 -1.87
C GLY A 21 11.90 -6.93 -2.63
N LEU A 22 11.52 -5.73 -2.20
CA LEU A 22 10.69 -4.80 -2.97
C LEU A 22 11.31 -3.39 -2.96
N PRO A 23 11.84 -2.88 -4.08
CA PRO A 23 12.38 -1.52 -4.15
C PRO A 23 11.32 -0.46 -3.88
N MET A 24 11.74 0.65 -3.25
CA MET A 24 10.88 1.77 -2.85
C MET A 24 9.66 1.30 -2.05
N ALA A 25 9.91 0.39 -1.10
CA ALA A 25 8.89 -0.12 -0.22
C ALA A 25 9.39 -0.18 1.22
N TRP A 26 8.45 0.05 2.14
CA TRP A 26 8.71 0.13 3.56
C TRP A 26 7.63 -0.60 4.33
N ARG A 27 7.96 -0.96 5.57
CA ARG A 27 7.03 -1.49 6.55
C ARG A 27 7.24 -0.83 7.90
N TRP A 28 6.18 -0.76 8.69
CA TRP A 28 6.23 -0.27 10.06
C TRP A 28 5.09 -0.87 10.88
N SER A 29 5.26 -0.89 12.20
CA SER A 29 4.20 -1.30 13.12
C SER A 29 3.70 -0.09 13.92
N PRO A 30 2.48 0.39 13.69
CA PRO A 30 1.93 1.52 14.44
C PRO A 30 1.50 1.13 15.85
N MET A 31 1.24 -0.15 16.10
CA MET A 31 0.85 -0.74 17.37
C MET A 31 1.02 -2.26 17.33
N PRO A 32 1.12 -2.96 18.48
CA PRO A 32 1.29 -4.41 18.53
C PRO A 32 0.26 -5.14 17.67
N ARG A 33 0.69 -6.20 16.97
CA ARG A 33 -0.13 -7.04 16.08
C ARG A 33 -0.58 -6.36 14.78
N PHE A 34 -0.14 -5.15 14.47
CA PHE A 34 -0.41 -4.52 13.17
C PHE A 34 0.89 -4.31 12.42
N MET A 35 0.94 -4.77 11.17
CA MET A 35 2.02 -4.50 10.23
C MET A 35 1.46 -3.72 9.05
N PHE A 36 1.99 -2.52 8.82
CA PHE A 36 1.63 -1.68 7.69
C PHE A 36 2.79 -1.72 6.71
N SER A 37 2.48 -1.70 5.41
CA SER A 37 3.50 -1.71 4.36
C SER A 37 3.06 -0.84 3.20
N LEU A 38 3.99 -0.07 2.67
CA LEU A 38 3.78 0.87 1.57
C LEU A 38 4.81 0.59 0.49
N ALA A 39 4.39 0.57 -0.77
CA ALA A 39 5.29 0.60 -1.92
C ALA A 39 4.94 1.76 -2.84
N LEU A 40 5.95 2.42 -3.40
CA LEU A 40 5.78 3.44 -4.43
C LEU A 40 5.89 2.87 -5.83
N ASP A 41 5.33 3.58 -6.80
CA ASP A 41 5.69 3.40 -8.20
C ASP A 41 7.14 3.86 -8.47
N ALA A 42 7.68 3.45 -9.62
CA ALA A 42 9.08 3.73 -9.97
C ALA A 42 9.39 5.24 -10.07
N ASP A 43 8.37 6.04 -10.34
CA ASP A 43 8.49 7.49 -10.48
C ASP A 43 8.26 8.21 -9.13
N GLY A 44 7.94 7.48 -8.05
CA GLY A 44 7.71 8.02 -6.71
C GLY A 44 6.46 8.91 -6.59
N GLY A 45 5.57 8.89 -7.57
CA GLY A 45 4.38 9.75 -7.62
C GLY A 45 3.13 9.13 -7.00
N TRP A 46 3.10 7.81 -6.82
CA TRP A 46 1.94 7.09 -6.27
C TRP A 46 2.36 5.98 -5.32
N GLY A 47 1.51 5.71 -4.32
CA GLY A 47 1.72 4.67 -3.33
C GLY A 47 0.61 3.62 -3.27
N TYR A 48 0.96 2.45 -2.76
CA TYR A 48 0.06 1.33 -2.48
C TYR A 48 0.34 0.85 -1.06
N GLN A 49 -0.68 0.84 -0.20
CA GLN A 49 -0.53 0.46 1.19
C GLN A 49 -1.36 -0.77 1.52
N MET A 50 -0.72 -1.80 2.09
CA MET A 50 -1.39 -2.95 2.67
C MET A 50 -1.22 -2.93 4.19
N ASN A 51 -2.32 -3.17 4.90
CA ASN A 51 -2.31 -3.32 6.35
C ASN A 51 -2.66 -4.78 6.69
N SER A 52 -1.86 -5.41 7.54
CA SER A 52 -2.07 -6.78 7.99
C SER A 52 -2.24 -6.81 9.51
N PRO A 53 -3.40 -7.28 10.02
CA PRO A 53 -3.56 -7.63 11.42
C PRO A 53 -2.98 -9.03 11.70
N ASP A 54 -2.45 -9.21 12.90
CA ASP A 54 -1.97 -10.47 13.46
C ASP A 54 -0.85 -11.15 12.68
N VAL A 55 -1.18 -12.25 11.98
CA VAL A 55 -0.22 -13.07 11.25
C VAL A 55 0.11 -12.35 9.95
N HIS A 56 1.37 -11.95 9.83
CA HIS A 56 1.90 -11.27 8.66
C HIS A 56 2.75 -12.22 7.81
N ASP A 57 2.44 -12.31 6.53
CA ASP A 57 3.26 -12.98 5.52
C ASP A 57 3.91 -11.90 4.64
N ASP A 58 5.20 -11.63 4.90
CA ASP A 58 6.00 -10.64 4.16
C ASP A 58 5.97 -10.90 2.65
N GLY A 59 5.92 -12.18 2.24
CA GLY A 59 5.90 -12.56 0.83
C GLY A 59 4.55 -12.29 0.17
N LEU A 60 3.43 -12.55 0.86
CA LEU A 60 2.10 -12.17 0.38
C LEU A 60 1.99 -10.65 0.26
N THR A 61 2.44 -9.91 1.27
CA THR A 61 2.39 -8.45 1.26
C THR A 61 3.18 -7.87 0.09
N ARG A 62 4.41 -8.36 -0.14
CA ARG A 62 5.20 -7.97 -1.31
C ARG A 62 4.49 -8.29 -2.63
N ALA A 63 3.92 -9.50 -2.75
CA ALA A 63 3.21 -9.90 -3.97
C ALA A 63 2.01 -9.00 -4.26
N VAL A 64 1.21 -8.66 -3.23
CA VAL A 64 0.07 -7.74 -3.36
C VAL A 64 0.52 -6.34 -3.78
N LEU A 65 1.53 -5.79 -3.11
CA LEU A 65 2.04 -4.45 -3.40
C LEU A 65 2.64 -4.36 -4.81
N GLU A 66 3.43 -5.36 -5.19
CA GLU A 66 4.00 -5.45 -6.53
C GLU A 66 2.91 -5.58 -7.60
N PHE A 67 1.91 -6.43 -7.38
CA PHE A 67 0.80 -6.61 -8.30
C PHE A 67 -0.02 -5.32 -8.47
N ALA A 68 -0.37 -4.66 -7.36
CA ALA A 68 -1.09 -3.39 -7.40
C ALA A 68 -0.32 -2.31 -8.16
N ARG A 69 1.00 -2.24 -7.95
CA ARG A 69 1.91 -1.34 -8.66
C ARG A 69 1.97 -1.63 -10.17
N GLN A 70 2.08 -2.90 -10.56
CA GLN A 70 2.09 -3.31 -11.97
C GLN A 70 0.76 -2.99 -12.67
N ARG A 71 -0.36 -3.17 -11.97
CA ARG A 71 -1.72 -2.91 -12.48
C ARG A 71 -2.16 -1.45 -12.32
N ARG A 72 -1.37 -0.61 -11.64
CA ARG A 72 -1.65 0.81 -11.36
C ARG A 72 -3.02 1.01 -10.69
N LEU A 73 -3.35 0.14 -9.73
CA LEU A 73 -4.66 0.15 -9.08
C LEU A 73 -4.91 1.45 -8.29
N GLY A 74 -6.12 1.99 -8.37
CA GLY A 74 -6.51 3.19 -7.63
C GLY A 74 -5.75 4.47 -8.01
N ARG A 75 -4.95 4.46 -9.08
CA ARG A 75 -4.12 5.58 -9.52
C ARG A 75 -4.91 6.62 -10.32
N GLY A 76 -4.66 7.89 -10.04
CA GLY A 76 -5.06 9.03 -10.87
C GLY A 76 -6.26 9.82 -10.35
N PRO A 77 -6.47 11.05 -10.85
CA PRO A 77 -7.55 11.94 -10.41
C PRO A 77 -8.95 11.38 -10.70
N ASP A 78 -9.07 10.49 -11.68
CA ASP A 78 -10.32 9.84 -12.08
C ASP A 78 -10.43 8.39 -11.56
N ALA A 79 -9.57 8.00 -10.62
CA ALA A 79 -9.62 6.67 -10.04
C ALA A 79 -10.98 6.41 -9.39
N ARG A 80 -11.58 5.26 -9.70
CA ARG A 80 -12.81 4.84 -9.02
C ARG A 80 -12.53 4.66 -7.53
N PRO A 81 -13.51 4.94 -6.65
CA PRO A 81 -13.38 4.74 -5.20
C PRO A 81 -12.84 3.36 -4.81
N LEU A 82 -13.21 2.34 -5.61
CA LEU A 82 -12.70 0.99 -5.51
C LEU A 82 -12.33 0.49 -6.91
N THR A 83 -11.13 -0.06 -7.04
CA THR A 83 -10.66 -0.75 -8.24
C THR A 83 -10.28 -2.18 -7.89
N ILE A 84 -10.48 -3.11 -8.82
CA ILE A 84 -10.17 -4.54 -8.62
C ILE A 84 -9.41 -5.00 -9.86
N ALA A 85 -8.31 -5.72 -9.67
CA ALA A 85 -7.68 -6.51 -10.71
C ALA A 85 -7.70 -7.98 -10.32
N THR A 86 -8.16 -8.80 -11.26
CA THR A 86 -8.16 -10.27 -11.18
C THR A 86 -6.82 -10.84 -11.67
N ASP A 87 -6.69 -12.16 -11.61
CA ASP A 87 -5.49 -12.91 -11.98
C ASP A 87 -4.32 -12.71 -10.99
N PHE A 88 -4.64 -12.39 -9.74
CA PHE A 88 -3.67 -12.46 -8.66
C PHE A 88 -3.58 -13.90 -8.15
N SER A 89 -2.38 -14.35 -7.77
CA SER A 89 -2.20 -15.61 -7.07
C SER A 89 -0.90 -15.55 -6.26
N TYR A 90 -0.88 -16.23 -5.11
CA TYR A 90 0.32 -16.31 -4.28
C TYR A 90 0.30 -17.57 -3.40
N GLY A 91 1.34 -18.40 -3.54
CA GLY A 91 1.54 -19.60 -2.72
C GLY A 91 0.32 -20.53 -2.71
N THR A 92 -0.13 -20.92 -1.53
CA THR A 92 -1.30 -21.79 -1.32
C THR A 92 -2.58 -21.01 -1.00
N TYR A 93 -2.53 -19.68 -1.02
CA TYR A 93 -3.72 -18.85 -0.77
C TYR A 93 -4.69 -18.96 -1.95
N ARG A 94 -5.99 -18.82 -1.65
CA ARG A 94 -7.06 -18.85 -2.66
C ARG A 94 -7.38 -17.48 -3.26
N PHE A 95 -6.57 -16.47 -2.95
CA PHE A 95 -6.78 -15.13 -3.50
C PHE A 95 -6.66 -15.18 -5.02
N ASP A 96 -7.64 -14.59 -5.70
CA ASP A 96 -7.69 -14.49 -7.17
C ASP A 96 -7.63 -13.05 -7.67
N SER A 97 -7.67 -12.09 -6.74
CA SER A 97 -7.76 -10.67 -7.03
C SER A 97 -7.05 -9.81 -5.98
N VAL A 98 -6.75 -8.57 -6.39
CA VAL A 98 -6.36 -7.49 -5.49
C VAL A 98 -7.30 -6.32 -5.72
N ALA A 99 -7.89 -5.83 -4.65
CA ALA A 99 -8.66 -4.60 -4.65
C ALA A 99 -7.80 -3.44 -4.12
N ALA A 100 -8.05 -2.23 -4.63
CA ALA A 100 -7.48 -1.00 -4.12
C ALA A 100 -8.56 0.06 -3.91
N ALA A 101 -8.64 0.57 -2.69
CA ALA A 101 -9.49 1.69 -2.30
C ALA A 101 -8.71 3.00 -2.43
N SER A 102 -9.33 4.02 -3.04
CA SER A 102 -8.67 5.32 -3.20
C SER A 102 -8.53 6.06 -1.86
N PRO A 103 -7.59 7.02 -1.74
CA PRO A 103 -7.32 7.75 -0.50
C PRO A 103 -8.56 8.30 0.23
N PRO A 104 -9.56 8.91 -0.46
CA PRO A 104 -10.77 9.41 0.18
C PRO A 104 -11.65 8.33 0.85
N VAL A 105 -11.43 7.04 0.54
CA VAL A 105 -12.28 5.93 1.00
C VAL A 105 -11.74 5.26 2.26
N HIS A 106 -10.42 5.07 2.38
CA HIS A 106 -9.86 4.24 3.44
C HIS A 106 -9.32 5.01 4.65
N GLY A 107 -8.86 6.26 4.49
CA GLY A 107 -8.46 7.14 5.59
C GLY A 107 -7.34 6.61 6.51
N TYR A 108 -6.44 5.75 6.02
CA TYR A 108 -5.48 5.00 6.86
C TYR A 108 -4.54 5.87 7.69
N LEU A 109 -4.24 7.08 7.22
CA LEU A 109 -3.30 8.02 7.85
C LEU A 109 -4.01 9.31 8.29
N HIS A 110 -5.34 9.34 8.24
CA HIS A 110 -6.14 10.48 8.67
C HIS A 110 -5.86 10.79 10.16
N GLY A 111 -5.57 12.06 10.47
CA GLY A 111 -5.18 12.49 11.81
C GLY A 111 -3.80 12.03 12.28
N ARG A 112 -3.01 11.34 11.44
CA ARG A 112 -1.62 10.92 11.76
C ARG A 112 -0.58 11.51 10.80
N ASN A 113 -0.87 11.53 9.51
CA ASN A 113 -0.09 12.19 8.48
C ASN A 113 -1.03 12.54 7.33
N GLU A 114 -1.64 13.73 7.38
CA GLU A 114 -2.68 14.11 6.39
C GLU A 114 -2.12 14.21 4.99
N ALA A 115 -0.90 14.72 4.83
CA ALA A 115 -0.24 14.82 3.53
C ALA A 115 -0.05 13.43 2.90
N LEU A 116 0.46 12.47 3.68
CA LEU A 116 0.60 11.09 3.22
C LEU A 116 -0.75 10.37 3.10
N ASN A 117 -1.80 10.76 3.84
CA ASN A 117 -3.11 10.12 3.76
C ASN A 117 -3.81 10.30 2.41
N GLU A 118 -3.47 11.35 1.66
CA GLU A 118 -4.12 11.66 0.39
C GLU A 118 -3.55 10.89 -0.81
N VAL A 119 -2.52 10.06 -0.61
CA VAL A 119 -1.72 9.51 -1.71
C VAL A 119 -1.79 8.00 -1.92
N PRO A 120 -1.59 7.14 -0.90
CA PRO A 120 -1.54 5.71 -1.15
C PRO A 120 -2.95 5.16 -1.36
N SER A 121 -3.11 4.26 -2.33
CA SER A 121 -4.31 3.43 -2.38
C SER A 121 -4.21 2.30 -1.36
N GLY A 122 -5.28 2.05 -0.60
CA GLY A 122 -5.35 0.93 0.33
C GLY A 122 -5.62 -0.38 -0.40
N THR A 123 -4.66 -1.31 -0.39
CA THR A 123 -4.71 -2.57 -1.13
C THR A 123 -5.00 -3.77 -0.24
N VAL A 124 -5.83 -4.69 -0.73
CA VAL A 124 -6.21 -5.94 -0.04
C VAL A 124 -6.35 -7.08 -1.04
N PRO A 125 -5.79 -8.27 -0.77
CA PRO A 125 -6.09 -9.46 -1.58
C PRO A 125 -7.53 -9.94 -1.34
N GLY A 126 -8.18 -10.47 -2.37
CA GLY A 126 -9.58 -10.90 -2.38
C GLY A 126 -9.80 -12.24 -3.09
N TRP A 127 -11.01 -12.79 -2.92
CA TRP A 127 -11.54 -14.01 -3.53
C TRP A 127 -13.05 -13.87 -3.76
#